data_AF-A0AAV5ZR30-F1
#
_entry.id   AF-A0AAV5ZR30-F1
#
_cell.length_a   1.000
_cell.length_b   1.000
_cell.length_c   1.000
_cell.angle_alpha   90.00
_cell.angle_beta   90.00
_cell.angle_gamma   90.00
#
_symmetry.space_group_name_H-M   'P 1'
#
loop_
_entity.id
_entity.type
_entity.pdbx_description
1 polymer ?
#
loop_
_entity_poly.entity_id
_entity_poly.type
_entity_poly.pdbx_seq_one_letter_code
_entity_poly.pdbx_strand_id
1 'polypeptide(L)'
;MSRLAVVAASLSLLLFAVTPAAAQSIACPPGTKLGSTETAGGKFQWCERAAPGGPIRHGPMVGFHATGRRSIELTFADGTPRGTIRAWYESGQLSASGETRPDNGTLTLWDERGRKRAQVDVRDRQVVTQAWDEQGRAERYEEAKLAKTLSANRDLPFIMNLFAVGIGIQ
;
A
#
# COMPACT_ATOMS: atom_id res chain seq x y z
N MET A 1 68.49 -14.35 -19.29
CA MET A 1 67.46 -15.15 -18.61
C MET A 1 66.53 -14.19 -17.86
N SER A 2 65.30 -13.97 -18.32
CA SER A 2 64.23 -13.37 -17.50
C SER A 2 62.89 -13.72 -18.15
N ARG A 3 62.13 -14.59 -17.49
CA ARG A 3 60.81 -15.04 -17.93
C ARG A 3 59.77 -14.07 -17.35
N LEU A 4 59.02 -13.40 -18.21
CA LEU A 4 57.79 -12.69 -17.82
C LEU A 4 56.70 -13.73 -17.53
N ALA A 5 56.18 -13.74 -16.30
CA ALA A 5 55.02 -14.53 -15.92
C ALA A 5 53.75 -13.71 -16.22
N VAL A 6 52.94 -14.18 -17.15
CA VAL A 6 51.59 -13.66 -17.41
C VAL A 6 50.63 -14.42 -16.50
N VAL A 7 50.00 -13.71 -15.56
CA VAL A 7 48.96 -14.27 -14.68
C VAL A 7 47.63 -14.20 -15.43
N ALA A 8 47.06 -15.35 -15.76
CA ALA A 8 45.74 -15.47 -16.36
C ALA A 8 44.65 -15.27 -15.28
N ALA A 9 43.81 -14.25 -15.42
CA ALA A 9 42.65 -14.04 -14.58
C ALA A 9 41.46 -14.84 -15.13
N SER A 10 41.10 -15.91 -14.43
CA SER A 10 39.93 -16.76 -14.71
C SER A 10 38.64 -16.02 -14.31
N LEU A 11 37.82 -15.68 -15.30
CA LEU A 11 36.53 -15.03 -15.11
C LEU A 11 35.47 -16.08 -14.77
N SER A 12 35.19 -16.27 -13.48
CA SER A 12 34.12 -17.17 -13.02
C SER A 12 32.75 -16.51 -13.21
N LEU A 13 31.99 -16.98 -14.20
CA LEU A 13 30.58 -16.61 -14.39
C LEU A 13 29.74 -17.23 -13.27
N LEU A 14 29.35 -16.42 -12.28
CA LEU A 14 28.41 -16.83 -11.25
C LEU A 14 26.99 -16.81 -11.83
N LEU A 15 26.45 -17.99 -12.13
CA LEU A 15 25.02 -18.19 -12.38
C LEU A 15 24.27 -17.92 -11.08
N PHE A 16 23.66 -16.74 -10.96
CA PHE A 16 22.70 -16.48 -9.90
C PHE A 16 21.49 -17.38 -10.11
N ALA A 17 21.34 -18.39 -9.25
CA ALA A 17 20.13 -19.18 -9.16
C ALA A 17 18.97 -18.23 -8.82
N VAL A 18 18.05 -18.04 -9.77
CA VAL A 18 16.80 -17.34 -9.53
C VAL A 18 15.98 -18.22 -8.60
N THR A 19 16.00 -17.89 -7.31
CA THR A 19 15.12 -18.54 -6.34
C THR A 19 13.68 -18.21 -6.71
N PRO A 20 12.78 -19.21 -6.83
CA PRO A 20 11.39 -18.95 -7.11
C PRO A 20 10.80 -18.17 -5.94
N ALA A 21 9.94 -17.19 -6.26
CA ALA A 21 9.24 -16.33 -5.31
C ALA A 21 8.24 -17.12 -4.45
N ALA A 22 8.75 -17.96 -3.55
CA ALA A 22 7.96 -18.74 -2.61
C ALA A 22 7.86 -18.01 -1.27
N ALA A 23 6.64 -17.96 -0.74
CA ALA A 23 6.22 -17.48 0.59
C ALA A 23 6.11 -15.95 0.77
N GLN A 24 5.25 -15.28 -0.01
CA GLN A 24 4.77 -13.94 0.33
C GLN A 24 3.65 -14.00 1.40
N SER A 25 3.84 -14.76 2.48
CA SER A 25 2.92 -14.78 3.63
C SER A 25 3.32 -13.75 4.67
N ILE A 26 2.40 -12.91 5.12
CA ILE A 26 2.67 -11.95 6.19
C ILE A 26 2.78 -12.64 7.56
N ALA A 27 3.66 -12.11 8.41
CA ALA A 27 3.78 -12.54 9.80
C ALA A 27 2.79 -11.75 10.69
N CYS A 28 2.05 -12.47 11.52
CA CYS A 28 1.05 -11.88 12.40
C CYS A 28 1.56 -11.74 13.85
N PRO A 29 1.29 -10.60 14.52
CA PRO A 29 1.71 -10.40 15.90
C PRO A 29 1.00 -11.35 16.87
N PRO A 30 1.54 -11.56 18.09
CA PRO A 30 0.91 -12.39 19.11
C PRO A 30 -0.55 -11.99 19.38
N GLY A 31 -1.41 -13.00 19.59
CA GLY A 31 -2.85 -12.77 19.82
C GLY A 31 -3.66 -12.48 18.55
N THR A 32 -3.04 -12.54 17.38
CA THR A 32 -3.71 -12.40 16.08
C THR A 32 -3.57 -13.66 15.23
N LYS A 33 -4.48 -13.84 14.27
CA LYS A 33 -4.54 -14.94 13.31
C LYS A 33 -4.39 -14.39 11.90
N LEU A 34 -3.76 -15.17 11.03
CA LEU A 34 -3.66 -14.86 9.62
C LEU A 34 -4.99 -15.17 8.92
N GLY A 35 -5.60 -14.16 8.32
CA GLY A 35 -6.66 -14.29 7.34
C GLY A 35 -6.10 -14.11 5.93
N SER A 36 -6.69 -14.79 4.94
CA SER A 36 -6.35 -14.60 3.54
C SER A 36 -7.52 -14.85 2.62
N THR A 37 -7.56 -14.14 1.50
CA THR A 37 -8.45 -14.44 0.37
C THR A 37 -7.65 -14.36 -0.92
N GLU A 38 -8.02 -15.19 -1.89
CA GLU A 38 -7.38 -15.25 -3.19
C GLU A 38 -8.48 -15.32 -4.25
N THR A 39 -8.36 -14.47 -5.26
CA THR A 39 -9.33 -14.28 -6.34
C THR A 39 -8.58 -14.16 -7.66
N ALA A 40 -9.30 -14.14 -8.79
CA ALA A 40 -8.69 -13.87 -10.09
C ALA A 40 -7.96 -12.51 -10.14
N GLY A 41 -8.40 -11.53 -9.33
CA GLY A 41 -7.76 -10.21 -9.23
C GLY A 41 -6.51 -10.17 -8.36
N GLY A 42 -6.17 -11.28 -7.69
CA GLY A 42 -5.01 -11.38 -6.80
C GLY A 42 -5.36 -11.84 -5.39
N LYS A 43 -4.43 -11.60 -4.47
CA LYS A 43 -4.44 -12.16 -3.12
C LYS A 43 -4.38 -11.08 -2.06
N PHE A 44 -5.13 -11.24 -0.99
CA PHE A 44 -5.03 -10.41 0.20
C PHE A 44 -4.74 -11.27 1.41
N GLN A 45 -3.91 -10.74 2.30
CA GLN A 45 -3.60 -11.32 3.59
C GLN A 45 -3.69 -10.24 4.65
N TRP A 46 -4.20 -10.59 5.83
CA TRP A 46 -4.32 -9.68 6.95
C TRP A 46 -4.19 -10.42 8.26
N CYS A 47 -3.83 -9.69 9.30
CA CYS A 47 -3.89 -10.19 10.67
C CYS A 47 -5.18 -9.71 11.33
N GLU A 48 -5.83 -10.59 12.08
CA GLU A 48 -7.06 -10.31 12.81
C GLU A 48 -7.03 -10.88 14.22
N ARG A 49 -7.76 -10.28 15.14
CA ARG A 49 -7.99 -10.80 16.48
C ARG A 49 -9.46 -10.96 16.76
N ALA A 50 -9.79 -11.82 17.72
CA ALA A 50 -11.15 -11.94 18.23
C ALA A 50 -11.59 -10.64 18.92
N ALA A 51 -12.86 -10.28 18.73
CA ALA A 51 -13.54 -9.23 19.48
C ALA A 51 -15.01 -9.63 19.70
N PRO A 52 -15.72 -9.04 20.68
CA PRO A 52 -17.11 -9.40 20.98
C PRO A 52 -18.08 -9.30 19.79
N GLY A 53 -17.80 -8.42 18.83
CA GLY A 53 -18.58 -8.24 17.59
C GLY A 53 -18.06 -9.05 16.38
N GLY A 54 -17.24 -10.07 16.61
CA GLY A 54 -16.57 -10.86 15.57
C GLY A 54 -15.10 -10.45 15.36
N PRO A 55 -14.37 -11.17 14.49
CA PRO A 55 -12.97 -10.86 14.20
C PRO A 55 -12.80 -9.44 13.67
N ILE A 56 -11.77 -8.75 14.17
CA ILE A 56 -11.39 -7.41 13.69
C ILE A 56 -9.94 -7.41 13.24
N ARG A 57 -9.63 -6.64 12.20
CA ARG A 57 -8.25 -6.50 11.70
C ARG A 57 -7.36 -5.85 12.76
N HIS A 58 -6.22 -6.47 13.02
CA HIS A 58 -5.22 -5.99 13.97
C HIS A 58 -3.86 -6.56 13.55
N GLY A 59 -2.90 -5.69 13.25
CA GLY A 59 -1.62 -6.04 12.65
C GLY A 59 -1.54 -5.73 11.15
N PRO A 60 -0.51 -6.24 10.47
CA PRO A 60 -0.26 -5.94 9.06
C PRO A 60 -1.34 -6.51 8.14
N MET A 61 -1.53 -5.86 7.00
CA MET A 61 -2.31 -6.31 5.86
C MET A 61 -1.51 -6.02 4.59
N VAL A 62 -1.44 -7.01 3.71
CA VAL A 62 -0.78 -6.90 2.41
C VAL A 62 -1.70 -7.46 1.33
N GLY A 63 -1.80 -6.75 0.22
CA GLY A 63 -2.41 -7.23 -1.00
C GLY A 63 -1.38 -7.46 -2.10
N PHE A 64 -1.72 -8.36 -3.01
CA PHE A 64 -0.94 -8.71 -4.18
C PHE A 64 -1.84 -8.66 -5.41
N HIS A 65 -1.29 -8.16 -6.51
CA HIS A 65 -1.88 -8.28 -7.84
C HIS A 65 -1.97 -9.76 -8.26
N ALA A 66 -2.74 -10.06 -9.31
CA ALA A 66 -2.82 -11.41 -9.89
C ALA A 66 -1.43 -11.96 -10.29
N THR A 67 -0.51 -11.08 -10.67
CA THR A 67 0.90 -11.41 -10.96
C THR A 67 1.74 -11.75 -9.72
N GLY A 68 1.18 -11.66 -8.51
CA GLY A 68 1.87 -11.91 -7.25
C GLY A 68 2.77 -10.76 -6.79
N ARG A 69 2.78 -9.62 -7.48
CA ARG A 69 3.49 -8.41 -7.04
C ARG A 69 2.67 -7.69 -5.97
N ARG A 70 3.32 -7.03 -5.00
CA ARG A 70 2.62 -6.23 -3.98
C ARG A 70 1.73 -5.18 -4.64
N SER A 71 0.48 -5.12 -4.22
CA SER A 71 -0.49 -4.10 -4.63
C SER A 71 -0.74 -3.08 -3.53
N ILE A 72 -0.75 -3.50 -2.27
CA ILE A 72 -0.99 -2.61 -1.13
C ILE A 72 -0.36 -3.16 0.16
N GLU A 73 0.03 -2.26 1.05
CA GLU A 73 0.52 -2.54 2.39
C GLU A 73 0.00 -1.48 3.37
N LEU A 74 -0.57 -1.93 4.48
CA LEU A 74 -1.01 -1.09 5.59
C LEU A 74 -1.07 -1.88 6.89
N THR A 75 -1.15 -1.18 8.02
CA THR A 75 -1.33 -1.79 9.34
C THR A 75 -2.64 -1.36 9.96
N PHE A 76 -3.26 -2.26 10.72
CA PHE A 76 -4.47 -1.99 11.51
C PHE A 76 -4.17 -2.06 13.00
N ALA A 77 -4.82 -1.20 13.77
CA ALA A 77 -5.01 -1.37 15.20
C ALA A 77 -6.52 -1.35 15.47
N ASP A 78 -7.04 -2.48 15.94
CA ASP A 78 -8.43 -2.65 16.39
C ASP A 78 -9.47 -2.20 15.35
N GLY A 79 -9.29 -2.69 14.12
CA GLY A 79 -10.15 -2.38 12.98
C GLY A 79 -9.87 -1.03 12.33
N THR A 80 -9.00 -0.20 12.91
CA THR A 80 -8.66 1.14 12.39
C THR A 80 -7.29 1.14 11.73
N PRO A 81 -7.16 1.65 10.48
CA PRO A 81 -5.86 1.83 9.84
C PRO A 81 -4.90 2.69 10.69
N ARG A 82 -3.61 2.32 10.71
CA ARG A 82 -2.55 3.01 11.45
C ARG A 82 -1.22 2.94 10.70
N GLY A 83 -0.44 4.00 10.83
CA GLY A 83 0.92 4.06 10.32
C GLY A 83 0.96 4.26 8.82
N THR A 84 1.97 3.70 8.18
CA THR A 84 2.22 3.91 6.76
C THR A 84 1.26 3.09 5.89
N ILE A 85 0.72 3.74 4.87
CA ILE A 85 0.00 3.09 3.77
C ILE A 85 0.87 3.22 2.52
N ARG A 86 1.00 2.14 1.76
CA ARG A 86 1.66 2.15 0.45
C ARG A 86 0.84 1.32 -0.52
N ALA A 87 0.69 1.81 -1.74
CA ALA A 87 0.05 1.09 -2.83
C ALA A 87 0.90 1.21 -4.09
N TRP A 88 0.86 0.18 -4.92
CA TRP A 88 1.68 0.07 -6.11
C TRP A 88 0.86 -0.31 -7.33
N TYR A 89 1.22 0.28 -8.46
CA TYR A 89 0.82 -0.22 -9.77
C TYR A 89 1.43 -1.60 -10.04
N GLU A 90 0.89 -2.31 -11.03
CA GLU A 90 1.43 -3.60 -11.43
C GLU A 90 2.86 -3.50 -11.97
N SER A 91 3.26 -2.32 -12.48
CA SER A 91 4.65 -1.99 -12.82
C SER A 91 5.60 -2.00 -11.62
N GLY A 92 5.08 -1.94 -10.40
CA GLY A 92 5.81 -1.84 -9.14
C GLY A 92 6.15 -0.41 -8.73
N GLN A 93 5.73 0.59 -9.53
CA GLN A 93 5.80 1.99 -9.11
C GLN A 93 4.74 2.29 -8.05
N LEU A 94 5.01 3.25 -7.16
CA LEU A 94 4.04 3.67 -6.17
C LEU A 94 2.87 4.37 -6.85
N SER A 95 1.66 3.89 -6.60
CA SER A 95 0.41 4.58 -6.95
C SER A 95 -0.05 5.47 -5.81
N ALA A 96 0.24 5.08 -4.56
CA ALA A 96 -0.06 5.90 -3.40
C ALA A 96 0.85 5.61 -2.21
N SER A 97 0.99 6.61 -1.32
CA SER A 97 1.78 6.50 -0.10
C SER A 97 1.36 7.57 0.89
N GLY A 98 1.34 7.22 2.16
CA GLY A 98 0.86 8.11 3.18
C GLY A 98 1.02 7.58 4.58
N GLU A 99 0.54 8.35 5.54
CA GLU A 99 0.40 7.98 6.94
C GLU A 99 -1.01 8.19 7.42
N THR A 100 -1.49 7.31 8.30
CA THR A 100 -2.81 7.42 8.92
C THR A 100 -2.74 7.22 10.43
N ARG A 101 -3.52 8.04 11.13
CA ARG A 101 -3.74 8.12 12.59
C ARG A 101 -5.27 8.20 12.81
N PRO A 102 -5.79 8.09 14.06
CA PRO A 102 -7.24 7.99 14.27
C PRO A 102 -8.00 9.17 13.67
N ASP A 103 -7.45 10.36 13.86
CA ASP A 103 -8.12 11.60 13.54
C ASP A 103 -7.48 12.34 12.37
N ASN A 104 -6.30 11.89 11.95
CA ASN A 104 -5.45 12.59 11.00
C ASN A 104 -4.80 11.63 10.01
N GLY A 105 -4.45 12.13 8.83
CA GLY A 105 -3.67 11.37 7.88
C GLY A 105 -3.34 12.18 6.64
N THR A 106 -2.33 11.73 5.91
CA THR A 106 -1.94 12.30 4.64
C THR A 106 -1.74 11.16 3.66
N LEU A 107 -2.30 11.27 2.47
CA LEU A 107 -2.11 10.32 1.38
C LEU A 107 -1.76 11.09 0.12
N THR A 108 -0.66 10.72 -0.52
CA THR A 108 -0.30 11.22 -1.85
C THR A 108 -0.54 10.14 -2.88
N LEU A 109 -1.04 10.54 -4.05
CA LEU A 109 -1.32 9.69 -5.20
C LEU A 109 -0.46 10.14 -6.39
N TRP A 110 0.08 9.16 -7.12
CA TRP A 110 0.87 9.37 -8.33
C TRP A 110 0.28 8.57 -9.48
N ASP A 111 0.52 9.01 -10.71
CA ASP A 111 0.27 8.20 -11.91
C ASP A 111 1.42 7.23 -12.22
N GLU A 112 1.27 6.36 -13.22
CA GLU A 112 2.29 5.39 -13.66
C GLU A 112 3.56 6.02 -14.27
N ARG A 113 3.60 7.35 -14.39
CA ARG A 113 4.82 8.09 -14.78
C ARG A 113 5.49 8.72 -13.56
N GLY A 114 4.97 8.45 -12.35
CA GLY A 114 5.43 9.05 -11.10
C GLY A 114 5.03 10.50 -10.92
N ARG A 115 4.10 11.04 -11.74
CA ARG A 115 3.62 12.42 -11.57
C ARG A 115 2.59 12.44 -10.46
N LYS A 116 2.77 13.35 -9.50
CA LYS A 116 1.79 13.55 -8.42
C LYS A 116 0.46 13.99 -9.02
N ARG A 117 -0.63 13.31 -8.67
CA ARG A 117 -1.99 13.60 -9.16
C ARG A 117 -2.88 14.17 -8.08
N ALA A 118 -2.71 13.72 -6.84
CA ALA A 118 -3.48 14.23 -5.73
C ALA A 118 -2.75 14.06 -4.40
N GLN A 119 -3.16 14.86 -3.43
CA GLN A 119 -2.80 14.73 -2.03
C GLN A 119 -4.04 15.01 -1.21
N VAL A 120 -4.35 14.09 -0.30
CA VAL A 120 -5.47 14.18 0.62
C VAL A 120 -4.89 14.31 2.02
N ASP A 121 -5.23 15.40 2.70
CA ASP A 121 -4.87 15.66 4.08
C ASP A 121 -6.14 15.68 4.93
N VAL A 122 -6.18 14.84 5.95
CA VAL A 122 -7.22 14.82 6.98
C VAL A 122 -6.64 15.45 8.23
N ARG A 123 -7.24 16.57 8.67
CA ARG A 123 -6.86 17.28 9.90
C ARG A 123 -8.11 17.76 10.61
N ASP A 124 -8.25 17.46 11.89
CA ASP A 124 -9.36 17.95 12.73
C ASP A 124 -10.77 17.70 12.13
N ARG A 125 -10.95 16.52 11.48
CA ARG A 125 -12.16 16.13 10.74
C ARG A 125 -12.49 16.99 9.51
N GLN A 126 -11.50 17.69 8.97
CA GLN A 126 -11.54 18.36 7.67
C GLN A 126 -10.72 17.57 6.67
N VAL A 127 -11.23 17.44 5.46
CA VAL A 127 -10.51 16.86 4.32
C VAL A 127 -10.10 18.00 3.41
N VAL A 128 -8.79 18.11 3.19
CA VAL A 128 -8.21 19.02 2.20
C VAL A 128 -7.63 18.17 1.10
N THR A 129 -8.15 18.34 -0.12
CA THR A 129 -7.64 17.66 -1.30
C THR A 129 -6.94 18.68 -2.18
N GLN A 130 -5.71 18.38 -2.55
CA GLN A 130 -4.98 19.09 -3.61
C GLN A 130 -4.88 18.15 -4.80
N ALA A 131 -5.30 18.59 -5.98
CA ALA A 131 -5.21 17.83 -7.22
C ALA A 131 -4.31 18.55 -8.22
N TRP A 132 -3.53 17.79 -9.00
CA TRP A 132 -2.64 18.31 -10.03
C TRP A 132 -3.08 17.84 -11.41
N ASP A 133 -3.16 18.77 -12.35
CA ASP A 133 -3.38 18.47 -13.77
C ASP A 133 -2.09 18.01 -14.47
N GLU A 134 -2.19 17.72 -15.77
CA GLU A 134 -1.04 17.22 -16.54
C GLU A 134 0.06 18.26 -16.73
N GLN A 135 -0.27 19.54 -16.61
CA GLN A 135 0.63 20.68 -16.70
C GLN A 135 1.21 21.05 -15.32
N GLY A 136 0.84 20.33 -14.26
CA GLY A 136 1.31 20.55 -12.90
C GLY A 136 0.60 21.70 -12.17
N ARG A 137 -0.51 22.22 -12.72
CA ARG A 137 -1.32 23.22 -12.00
C ARG A 137 -2.10 22.53 -10.91
N ALA A 138 -2.08 23.12 -9.71
CA ALA A 138 -2.73 22.58 -8.54
C ALA A 138 -4.08 23.26 -8.30
N GLU A 139 -5.11 22.47 -8.01
CA GLU A 139 -6.41 22.92 -7.52
C GLU A 139 -6.64 22.36 -6.11
N ARG A 140 -7.20 23.19 -5.23
CA ARG A 140 -7.42 22.84 -3.82
C ARG A 140 -8.92 22.84 -3.50
N TYR A 141 -9.37 21.75 -2.91
CA TYR A 141 -10.73 21.54 -2.43
C TYR A 141 -10.70 21.35 -0.91
N GLU A 142 -11.61 22.03 -0.21
CA GLU A 142 -11.76 21.89 1.23
C GLU A 142 -13.17 21.42 1.55
N GLU A 143 -13.30 20.21 2.06
CA GLU A 143 -14.59 19.67 2.49
C GLU A 143 -14.79 19.96 3.98
N ALA A 144 -15.48 21.06 4.25
CA ALA A 144 -15.86 21.48 5.59
C ALA A 144 -17.14 20.77 6.06
N LYS A 145 -17.07 19.45 6.33
CA LYS A 145 -17.91 18.68 7.31
C LYS A 145 -17.90 17.18 6.98
N LEU A 146 -16.99 16.42 7.60
CA LEU A 146 -17.23 14.98 7.85
C LEU A 146 -18.31 14.76 8.94
N ALA A 147 -18.85 15.80 9.58
CA ALA A 147 -19.60 15.65 10.82
C ALA A 147 -21.12 15.34 10.70
N LYS A 148 -21.73 15.22 9.50
CA LYS A 148 -23.20 15.03 9.38
C LYS A 148 -23.67 13.70 8.80
N THR A 149 -22.78 12.83 8.34
CA THR A 149 -23.12 11.50 7.82
C THR A 149 -22.37 10.35 8.49
N LEU A 150 -21.44 10.65 9.40
CA LEU A 150 -20.65 9.64 10.12
C LEU A 150 -21.44 9.03 11.30
N SER A 151 -22.42 8.18 11.00
CA SER A 151 -22.87 7.18 11.97
C SER A 151 -21.86 6.04 11.98
N ALA A 152 -20.95 6.06 12.95
CA ALA A 152 -20.25 4.91 13.53
C ALA A 152 -20.20 3.62 12.67
N ASN A 153 -19.46 3.62 11.56
CA ASN A 153 -18.90 2.40 10.97
C ASN A 153 -17.92 2.69 9.82
N ARG A 154 -16.64 2.42 10.10
CA ARG A 154 -15.66 1.85 9.14
C ARG A 154 -15.51 2.56 7.79
N ASP A 155 -14.75 3.67 7.74
CA ASP A 155 -14.38 4.36 6.49
C ASP A 155 -13.18 3.73 5.75
N LEU A 156 -13.14 2.41 5.67
CA LEU A 156 -12.34 1.73 4.64
C LEU A 156 -12.91 1.99 3.22
N PRO A 157 -14.25 2.01 2.98
CA PRO A 157 -14.79 2.20 1.64
C PRO A 157 -14.50 3.57 1.03
N PHE A 158 -14.37 4.64 1.81
CA PHE A 158 -14.04 5.97 1.28
C PHE A 158 -12.56 6.04 0.86
N ILE A 159 -11.65 5.56 1.72
CA ILE A 159 -10.22 5.46 1.40
C ILE A 159 -9.99 4.47 0.25
N MET A 160 -10.72 3.34 0.22
CA MET A 160 -10.66 2.35 -0.87
C MET A 160 -11.35 2.82 -2.16
N ASN A 161 -12.37 3.68 -2.10
CA ASN A 161 -12.94 4.32 -3.28
C ASN A 161 -11.99 5.38 -3.85
N LEU A 162 -11.31 6.15 -2.99
CA LEU A 162 -10.22 7.02 -3.43
C LEU A 162 -9.10 6.21 -4.10
N PHE A 163 -8.80 5.00 -3.61
CA PHE A 163 -7.90 4.07 -4.27
C PHE A 163 -8.46 3.55 -5.60
N ALA A 164 -9.72 3.10 -5.65
CA ALA A 164 -10.37 2.52 -6.83
C ALA A 164 -10.47 3.50 -8.02
N VAL A 165 -10.75 4.77 -7.74
CA VAL A 165 -10.81 5.83 -8.76
C VAL A 165 -9.41 6.18 -9.28
N GLY A 166 -8.35 6.03 -8.47
CA GLY A 166 -6.96 6.32 -8.85
C GLY A 166 -6.22 5.18 -9.59
N ILE A 167 -6.69 3.94 -9.47
CA ILE A 167 -6.09 2.75 -10.13
C ILE A 167 -6.94 2.20 -11.28
N GLY A 168 -8.02 2.89 -11.69
CA GLY A 168 -8.80 2.49 -12.85
C GLY A 168 -9.47 1.11 -12.71
N ILE A 169 -9.86 0.72 -11.49
CA ILE A 169 -10.72 -0.45 -11.30
C ILE A 169 -12.16 0.05 -11.41
N GLN A 170 -12.68 0.05 -12.64
CA GLN A 170 -14.12 -0.01 -12.93
C GLN A 170 -14.52 -1.46 -13.20
#